data_AF-A0A497RWC7-F1
#
_entry.id   AF-A0A497RWC7-F1
#
_cell.length_a   1.000
_cell.length_b   1.000
_cell.length_c   1.000
_cell.angle_alpha   90.00
_cell.angle_beta   90.00
_cell.angle_gamma   90.00
#
_symmetry.space_group_name_H-M   'P 1'
#
loop_
_entity.id
_entity.type
_entity.pdbx_description
1 polymer ?
#
loop_
_entity_poly.entity_id
_entity_poly.type
_entity_poly.pdbx_seq_one_letter_code
_entity_poly.pdbx_strand_id
1 'polypeptide(L)'
;MVKKQVTLFGEIIEEEKVKEGYIRDFVTGRLLKDTPEERRRQEIERRLVEEWGYPKELIDIEVEIQFGSRKLGRADIVVFRDKKSKDPNKNAYIIVEVKRESRKDGIEQLESYINATTAEFGIWY
;
A
#
# COMPACT_ATOMS: atom_id res chain seq x y z
N MET A 1 -9.27 -5.09 -29.64
CA MET A 1 -9.08 -3.66 -29.98
C MET A 1 -8.55 -2.96 -28.74
N VAL A 2 -7.49 -2.15 -28.86
CA VAL A 2 -7.01 -1.26 -27.78
C VAL A 2 -8.01 -0.11 -27.68
N LYS A 3 -8.59 0.14 -26.51
CA LYS A 3 -9.44 1.32 -26.30
C LYS A 3 -8.51 2.52 -26.20
N LYS A 4 -8.70 3.50 -27.10
CA LYS A 4 -8.02 4.80 -27.02
C LYS A 4 -9.01 5.75 -26.35
N GLN A 5 -8.63 6.31 -25.21
CA GLN A 5 -9.40 7.36 -24.55
C GLN A 5 -8.69 8.69 -24.85
N VAL A 6 -9.45 9.63 -25.42
CA VAL A 6 -8.94 10.96 -25.79
C VAL A 6 -9.20 11.89 -24.62
N THR A 7 -8.15 12.55 -24.12
CA THR A 7 -8.29 13.58 -23.08
C THR A 7 -8.72 14.91 -23.72
N LEU A 8 -9.20 15.85 -22.88
CA LEU A 8 -9.60 17.20 -23.32
C LEU A 8 -8.47 17.98 -24.04
N PHE A 9 -7.22 17.51 -23.94
CA PHE A 9 -6.02 18.09 -24.53
C PHE A 9 -5.50 17.34 -25.76
N GLY A 10 -6.24 16.35 -26.27
CA GLY A 10 -5.86 15.63 -27.49
C GLY A 10 -4.73 14.62 -27.32
N GLU A 11 -4.33 14.32 -26.09
CA GLU A 11 -3.36 13.27 -25.80
C GLU A 11 -4.03 11.90 -25.92
N ILE A 12 -3.42 11.02 -26.72
CA ILE A 12 -3.81 9.62 -26.80
C ILE A 12 -3.12 8.90 -25.65
N ILE A 13 -3.87 8.55 -24.61
CA ILE A 13 -3.36 7.62 -23.59
C ILE A 13 -3.51 6.22 -24.19
N GLU A 14 -2.40 5.59 -24.55
CA GLU A 14 -2.40 4.16 -24.79
C GLU A 14 -2.61 3.46 -23.45
N GLU A 15 -3.80 2.88 -23.25
CA GLU A 15 -4.01 1.93 -22.15
C GLU A 15 -3.06 0.76 -22.38
N GLU A 16 -1.93 0.80 -21.69
CA GLU A 16 -0.99 -0.29 -21.64
C GLU A 16 -1.74 -1.52 -21.14
N LYS A 17 -1.92 -2.52 -22.03
CA LYS A 17 -2.64 -3.74 -21.69
C LYS A 17 -1.92 -4.42 -20.54
N VAL A 18 -2.55 -4.42 -19.38
CA VAL A 18 -2.09 -5.19 -18.22
C VAL A 18 -2.03 -6.66 -18.63
N LYS A 19 -0.87 -7.29 -18.42
CA LYS A 19 -0.65 -8.70 -18.72
C LYS A 19 -1.67 -9.54 -17.94
N GLU A 20 -2.19 -10.59 -18.59
CA GLU A 20 -3.10 -11.53 -17.94
C GLU A 20 -2.47 -12.11 -16.66
N GLY A 21 -3.25 -12.12 -15.55
CA GLY A 21 -2.78 -12.54 -14.23
C GLY A 21 -2.02 -11.46 -13.44
N TYR A 22 -1.97 -10.22 -13.93
CA TYR A 22 -1.40 -9.08 -13.21
C TYR A 22 -2.43 -7.97 -13.04
N ILE A 23 -2.19 -7.12 -12.04
CA ILE A 23 -2.94 -5.91 -11.75
C ILE A 23 -1.96 -4.74 -11.56
N ARG A 24 -2.34 -3.54 -11.98
CA ARG A 24 -1.55 -2.33 -11.74
C ARG A 24 -1.92 -1.76 -10.38
N ASP A 25 -0.94 -1.71 -9.48
CA ASP A 25 -1.08 -1.12 -8.15
C ASP A 25 -1.52 0.34 -8.23
N PHE A 26 -2.44 0.75 -7.37
CA PHE A 26 -3.13 2.02 -7.50
C PHE A 26 -2.26 3.23 -7.06
N VAL A 27 -1.40 3.06 -6.07
CA VAL A 27 -0.51 4.06 -5.48
C VAL A 27 0.82 4.10 -6.23
N THR A 28 1.47 2.95 -6.40
CA THR A 28 2.83 2.86 -6.95
C THR A 28 2.88 2.68 -8.46
N GLY A 29 1.78 2.26 -9.09
CA GLY A 29 1.72 1.96 -10.53
C GLY A 29 2.47 0.69 -10.95
N ARG A 30 3.03 -0.07 -10.00
CA ARG A 30 3.75 -1.32 -10.28
C ARG A 30 2.79 -2.41 -10.76
N LEU A 31 3.25 -3.30 -11.64
CA LEU A 31 2.49 -4.50 -12.03
C LEU A 31 2.74 -5.62 -11.03
N LEU A 32 1.69 -6.04 -10.34
CA LEU A 32 1.71 -7.07 -9.29
C LEU A 32 0.87 -8.27 -9.71
N LYS A 33 1.11 -9.44 -9.11
CA LYS A 33 0.30 -10.64 -9.40
C LYS A 33 -1.12 -10.43 -8.90
N ASP A 34 -2.09 -10.74 -9.74
CA ASP A 34 -3.50 -10.60 -9.40
C ASP A 34 -3.94 -11.76 -8.50
N THR A 35 -3.87 -11.57 -7.19
CA THR A 35 -4.35 -12.52 -6.17
C THR A 35 -5.50 -11.93 -5.36
N PRO A 36 -6.32 -12.76 -4.69
CA PRO A 36 -7.37 -12.26 -3.80
C PRO A 36 -6.85 -11.32 -2.71
N GLU A 37 -5.70 -11.63 -2.10
CA GLU A 37 -5.06 -10.77 -1.09
C GLU A 37 -4.64 -9.43 -1.66
N GLU A 38 -4.04 -9.45 -2.86
CA GLU A 38 -3.61 -8.23 -3.56
C GLU A 38 -4.80 -7.33 -3.90
N ARG A 39 -5.94 -7.91 -4.32
CA ARG A 39 -7.18 -7.15 -4.55
C ARG A 39 -7.69 -6.48 -3.27
N ARG A 40 -7.63 -7.16 -2.10
CA ARG A 40 -8.01 -6.57 -0.81
C ARG A 40 -7.04 -5.46 -0.40
N ARG A 41 -5.73 -5.63 -0.63
CA ARG A 41 -4.72 -4.59 -0.38
C ARG A 41 -4.99 -3.34 -1.22
N GLN A 42 -5.29 -3.49 -2.50
CA GLN A 42 -5.68 -2.35 -3.35
C GLN A 42 -7.00 -1.71 -2.96
N GLU A 43 -7.94 -2.46 -2.39
CA GLU A 43 -9.19 -1.90 -1.88
C GLU A 43 -8.94 -0.92 -0.72
N ILE A 44 -8.23 -1.34 0.33
CA ILE A 44 -7.92 -0.45 1.46
C ILE A 44 -7.01 0.71 1.03
N GLU A 45 -6.10 0.48 0.09
CA GLU A 45 -5.28 1.53 -0.51
C GLU A 45 -6.12 2.62 -1.20
N ARG A 46 -7.16 2.22 -1.95
CA ARG A 46 -8.12 3.17 -2.52
C ARG A 46 -8.87 3.92 -1.44
N ARG A 47 -9.33 3.26 -0.38
CA ARG A 47 -10.02 3.95 0.73
C ARG A 47 -9.10 4.98 1.41
N LEU A 48 -7.83 4.63 1.67
CA LEU A 48 -6.84 5.56 2.23
C LEU A 48 -6.75 6.85 1.39
N VAL A 49 -6.75 6.72 0.06
CA VAL A 49 -6.58 7.85 -0.85
C VAL A 49 -7.88 8.58 -1.16
N GLU A 50 -8.88 7.86 -1.65
CA GLU A 50 -10.12 8.39 -2.21
C GLU A 50 -11.13 8.78 -1.14
N GLU A 51 -11.18 8.06 -0.01
CA GLU A 51 -12.12 8.32 1.08
C GLU A 51 -11.48 9.12 2.22
N TRP A 52 -10.25 8.78 2.61
CA TRP A 52 -9.59 9.42 3.76
C TRP A 52 -8.58 10.50 3.38
N GLY A 53 -8.35 10.69 2.08
CA GLY A 53 -7.60 11.84 1.55
C GLY A 53 -6.08 11.77 1.76
N TYR A 54 -5.51 10.61 2.06
CA TYR A 54 -4.06 10.46 2.14
C TYR A 54 -3.46 10.50 0.71
N PRO A 55 -2.57 11.46 0.40
CA PRO A 55 -1.96 11.56 -0.92
C PRO A 55 -1.14 10.31 -1.26
N LYS A 56 -1.21 9.83 -2.51
CA LYS A 56 -0.52 8.61 -2.97
C LYS A 56 0.98 8.64 -2.69
N GLU A 57 1.61 9.80 -2.86
CA GLU A 57 3.03 10.02 -2.56
C GLU A 57 3.43 9.72 -1.11
N LEU A 58 2.49 9.70 -0.17
CA LEU A 58 2.72 9.42 1.25
C LEU A 58 2.45 7.95 1.59
N ILE A 59 2.09 7.12 0.62
CA ILE A 59 1.78 5.72 0.82
C ILE A 59 2.85 4.89 0.12
N ASP A 60 3.37 3.86 0.77
CA ASP A 60 4.16 2.81 0.12
C ASP A 60 3.67 1.43 0.53
N ILE A 61 4.02 0.45 -0.28
CA ILE A 61 3.60 -0.95 -0.16
C ILE A 61 4.82 -1.84 0.13
N GLU A 62 4.58 -2.95 0.82
CA GLU A 62 5.62 -3.92 1.23
C GLU A 62 6.84 -3.28 1.91
N VAL A 63 6.61 -2.41 2.89
CA VAL A 63 7.66 -1.61 3.53
C VAL A 63 8.38 -2.46 4.58
N GLU A 64 9.71 -2.55 4.50
CA GLU A 64 10.51 -3.28 5.49
C GLU A 64 10.47 -2.59 6.86
N ILE A 65 10.11 -3.35 7.89
CA ILE A 65 10.07 -2.92 9.29
C ILE A 65 11.23 -3.56 10.05
N GLN A 66 11.99 -2.73 10.76
CA GLN A 66 13.15 -3.16 11.53
C GLN A 66 13.17 -2.52 12.93
N PHE A 67 13.62 -3.27 13.92
CA PHE A 67 13.86 -2.78 15.28
C PHE A 67 15.35 -2.89 15.61
N GLY A 68 16.03 -1.74 15.71
CA GLY A 68 17.48 -1.69 15.73
C GLY A 68 18.06 -2.32 14.46
N SER A 69 18.93 -3.33 14.61
CA SER A 69 19.52 -4.09 13.50
C SER A 69 18.69 -5.31 13.07
N ARG A 70 17.60 -5.63 13.77
CA ARG A 70 16.78 -6.81 13.50
C ARG A 70 15.64 -6.47 12.54
N LYS A 71 15.55 -7.19 11.43
CA LYS A 71 14.38 -7.15 10.54
C LYS A 71 13.21 -7.91 11.18
N LEU A 72 12.05 -7.26 11.28
CA LEU A 72 10.81 -7.84 11.81
C LEU A 72 9.90 -8.37 10.70
N GLY A 73 10.00 -7.80 9.50
CA GLY A 73 9.28 -8.26 8.32
C GLY A 73 8.93 -7.10 7.39
N ARG A 74 7.86 -7.25 6.62
CA ARG A 74 7.36 -6.22 5.72
C ARG A 74 5.89 -5.96 6.02
N ALA A 75 5.54 -4.70 6.25
CA ALA A 75 4.16 -4.26 6.35
C ALA A 75 3.54 -4.15 4.95
N ASP A 76 2.26 -4.53 4.81
CA ASP A 76 1.57 -4.49 3.52
C ASP A 76 1.48 -3.05 2.98
N ILE A 77 1.10 -2.10 3.84
CA ILE A 77 1.03 -0.67 3.51
C ILE A 77 1.54 0.16 4.69
N VAL A 78 2.31 1.21 4.39
CA VAL A 78 2.66 2.26 5.35
C VAL A 78 2.25 3.62 4.79
N VAL A 79 1.52 4.39 5.60
CA VAL A 79 1.25 5.81 5.35
C VAL A 79 2.25 6.63 6.15
N PHE A 80 2.94 7.55 5.50
CA PHE A 80 3.92 8.45 6.09
C PHE A 80 3.29 9.83 6.38
N ARG A 81 3.83 10.54 7.37
CA ARG A 81 3.29 11.86 7.79
C ARG A 81 3.53 12.94 6.75
N ASP A 82 4.69 12.89 6.10
CA ASP A 82 5.10 13.87 5.10
C ASP A 82 6.11 13.28 4.10
N LYS A 83 6.53 14.10 3.14
CA LYS A 83 7.45 13.70 2.06
C LYS A 83 8.93 13.65 2.47
N LYS A 84 9.28 14.01 3.71
CA LYS A 84 10.70 14.21 4.09
C LYS A 84 11.48 12.90 4.16
N SER A 85 10.81 11.81 4.55
CA SER A 85 11.45 10.51 4.72
C SER A 85 10.45 9.38 4.49
N LYS A 86 10.90 8.32 3.83
CA LYS A 86 10.20 7.03 3.71
C LYS A 86 10.75 5.97 4.68
N ASP A 87 11.48 6.42 5.71
CA ASP A 87 11.93 5.59 6.83
C ASP A 87 10.80 5.43 7.85
N PRO A 88 10.23 4.22 8.02
CA PRO A 88 9.12 4.00 8.93
C PRO A 88 9.49 4.25 10.40
N ASN A 89 10.77 4.12 10.77
CA ASN A 89 11.26 4.38 12.12
C ASN A 89 11.33 5.87 12.47
N LYS A 90 11.07 6.75 11.50
CA LYS A 90 11.12 8.21 11.69
C LYS A 90 9.85 8.92 11.23
N ASN A 91 9.08 8.33 10.31
CA ASN A 91 8.02 9.04 9.62
C ASN A 91 6.75 8.23 9.31
N ALA A 92 6.62 7.00 9.81
CA ALA A 92 5.36 6.26 9.70
C ALA A 92 4.25 6.95 10.52
N TYR A 93 3.02 6.86 10.01
CA TYR A 93 1.80 7.37 10.65
C TYR A 93 0.76 6.26 10.83
N ILE A 94 0.49 5.49 9.77
CA ILE A 94 -0.43 4.36 9.78
C ILE A 94 0.32 3.14 9.23
N ILE A 95 0.13 1.99 9.89
CA ILE A 95 0.53 0.68 9.36
C ILE A 95 -0.74 -0.13 9.09
N VAL A 96 -0.81 -0.74 7.91
CA VAL A 96 -1.92 -1.63 7.53
C VAL A 96 -1.39 -3.02 7.28
N GLU A 97 -2.08 -4.01 7.85
CA GLU A 97 -1.90 -5.44 7.57
C GLU A 97 -3.19 -5.99 6.97
N VAL A 98 -3.08 -6.67 5.83
CA VAL A 98 -4.19 -7.27 5.08
C VAL A 98 -4.15 -8.78 5.29
N LYS A 99 -5.18 -9.34 5.93
CA LYS A 99 -5.31 -10.79 6.11
C LYS A 99 -6.54 -11.34 5.42
N ARG A 100 -6.64 -12.67 5.42
CA ARG A 100 -7.89 -13.38 5.11
C ARG A 100 -8.82 -13.27 6.32
N GLU A 101 -10.12 -13.11 6.07
CA GLU A 101 -11.16 -12.88 7.09
C GLU A 101 -11.18 -13.90 8.26
N SER A 102 -10.66 -15.12 8.05
CA SER A 102 -10.65 -16.19 9.05
C SER A 102 -9.43 -16.22 9.97
N ARG A 103 -8.44 -15.34 9.78
CA ARG A 103 -7.15 -15.37 10.50
C ARG A 103 -7.07 -14.20 11.49
N LYS A 104 -6.86 -14.51 12.77
CA LYS A 104 -6.67 -13.53 13.87
C LYS A 104 -5.23 -13.49 14.40
N ASP A 105 -4.36 -14.34 13.88
CA ASP A 105 -3.00 -14.63 14.35
C ASP A 105 -1.93 -13.63 13.88
N GLY A 106 -2.27 -12.37 13.63
CA GLY A 106 -1.27 -11.34 13.31
C GLY A 106 -1.53 -9.98 13.94
N ILE A 107 -2.45 -9.87 14.90
CA ILE A 107 -2.57 -8.65 15.71
C ILE A 107 -1.23 -8.38 16.42
N GLU A 108 -0.59 -9.41 16.99
CA GLU A 108 0.73 -9.30 17.62
C GLU A 108 1.82 -8.82 16.64
N GLN A 109 1.71 -9.21 15.36
CA GLN A 109 2.61 -8.74 14.30
C GLN A 109 2.40 -7.25 14.02
N LEU A 110 1.14 -6.81 13.87
CA LEU A 110 0.80 -5.41 13.69
C LEU A 110 1.25 -4.57 14.89
N GLU A 111 1.01 -5.04 16.12
CA GLU A 111 1.50 -4.40 17.35
C GLU A 111 3.03 -4.31 17.36
N SER A 112 3.73 -5.37 16.96
CA SER A 112 5.19 -5.36 16.85
C SER A 112 5.69 -4.32 15.84
N TYR A 113 4.98 -4.13 14.73
CA TYR A 113 5.33 -3.13 13.72
C TYR A 113 5.07 -1.70 14.19
N ILE A 114 3.96 -1.46 14.88
CA ILE A 114 3.66 -0.16 15.50
C ILE A 114 4.75 0.19 16.52
N ASN A 115 5.07 -0.74 17.42
CA ASN A 115 6.10 -0.54 18.46
C ASN A 115 7.51 -0.31 17.89
N ALA A 116 7.79 -0.80 16.68
CA ALA A 116 9.08 -0.62 16.04
C ALA A 116 9.22 0.68 15.26
N THR A 117 8.12 1.41 15.03
CA THR A 117 8.06 2.57 14.14
C THR A 117 7.51 3.80 14.85
N THR A 118 7.29 4.90 14.11
CA THR A 118 6.60 6.10 14.64
C THR A 118 5.09 6.09 14.38
N ALA A 119 4.54 4.96 13.92
CA ALA A 119 3.13 4.87 13.59
C ALA A 119 2.25 5.11 14.83
N GLU A 120 1.19 5.89 14.67
CA GLU A 120 0.20 6.15 15.73
C GLU A 120 -1.00 5.22 15.63
N PHE A 121 -1.27 4.70 14.43
CA PHE A 121 -2.42 3.87 14.14
C PHE A 121 -2.01 2.57 13.45
N GLY A 122 -2.67 1.49 13.84
CA GLY A 122 -2.65 0.22 13.13
C GLY A 122 -4.01 -0.09 12.55
N ILE A 123 -4.05 -0.61 11.33
CA ILE A 123 -5.26 -1.11 10.70
C ILE A 123 -5.08 -2.57 10.37
N TRP A 124 -6.02 -3.38 10.85
CA TRP A 124 -6.16 -4.78 10.49
C TRP A 124 -7.34 -4.92 9.52
N TYR A 125 -7.08 -5.39 8.30
CA TYR A 125 -8.05 -5.42 7.18
C TYR A 125 -8.25 -6.83 6.61
#